data_AF-A0A258GFW2-F1
#
_entry.id   AF-A0A258GFW2-F1
#
_cell.length_a   1.000
_cell.length_b   1.000
_cell.length_c   1.000
_cell.angle_alpha   90.00
_cell.angle_beta   90.00
_cell.angle_gamma   90.00
#
_symmetry.space_group_name_H-M   'P 1'
#
loop_
_entity.id
_entity.type
_entity.pdbx_description
1 polymer ?
#
loop_
_entity_poly.entity_id
_entity_poly.type
_entity_poly.pdbx_seq_one_letter_code
_entity_poly.pdbx_strand_id
1 'polypeptide(L)'
;MKWHHVQENWPAFFEAIIDKWPDADEDELEQIDGDQRAFITYIAELTEAEPADAREEIRDWLSGELPSDVVMDPRHDDHSIRLSGKYLPEGEDESDDDSRFGDDREE
;
A
#
# COMPACT_ATOMS: atom_id res chain seq x y z
N MET A 1 -3.28 0.01 3.12
CA MET A 1 -2.69 0.26 4.45
C MET A 1 -3.58 1.17 5.28
N LYS A 2 -3.36 1.26 6.60
CA LYS A 2 -3.92 2.34 7.43
C LYS A 2 -2.96 3.54 7.39
N TRP A 3 -3.51 4.76 7.27
CA TRP A 3 -2.75 6.02 7.29
C TRP A 3 -1.78 6.16 8.47
N HIS A 4 -2.10 5.51 9.60
CA HIS A 4 -1.26 5.50 10.79
C HIS A 4 0.19 5.08 10.49
N HIS A 5 0.40 4.10 9.62
CA HIS A 5 1.75 3.64 9.26
C HIS A 5 2.51 4.67 8.42
N VAL A 6 1.78 5.42 7.57
CA VAL A 6 2.34 6.51 6.77
C VAL A 6 2.77 7.65 7.68
N GLN A 7 1.96 7.97 8.70
CA GLN A 7 2.30 8.97 9.70
C GLN A 7 3.53 8.58 10.54
N GLU A 8 3.59 7.32 11.02
CA GLU A 8 4.72 6.84 11.83
C GLU A 8 6.05 6.84 11.07
N ASN A 9 6.01 6.71 9.74
CA ASN A 9 7.19 6.60 8.88
C ASN A 9 7.23 7.69 7.83
N TRP A 10 6.63 8.84 8.11
CA TRP A 10 6.42 9.92 7.15
C TRP A 10 7.67 10.32 6.33
N PRO A 11 8.86 10.49 6.94
CA PRO A 11 10.08 10.83 6.20
C PRO A 11 10.51 9.77 5.19
N ALA A 12 10.16 8.49 5.40
CA ALA A 12 10.49 7.41 4.47
C ALA A 12 9.67 7.49 3.17
N PHE A 13 8.56 8.24 3.18
CA PHE A 13 7.73 8.44 2.00
C PHE A 13 8.15 9.65 1.16
N PHE A 14 9.07 10.51 1.62
CA PHE A 14 9.40 11.76 0.92
C PHE A 14 9.89 11.52 -0.51
N GLU A 15 10.85 10.62 -0.69
CA GLU A 15 11.37 10.28 -2.00
C GLU A 15 10.26 9.76 -2.93
N ALA A 16 9.38 8.90 -2.42
CA ALA A 16 8.26 8.35 -3.19
C ALA A 16 7.16 9.39 -3.50
N ILE A 17 6.95 10.35 -2.59
CA ILE A 17 6.03 11.48 -2.79
C ILE A 17 6.60 12.41 -3.87
N ILE A 18 7.88 12.77 -3.79
CA ILE A 18 8.54 13.64 -4.77
C ILE A 18 8.62 12.95 -6.16
N ASP A 19 8.82 11.64 -6.21
CA ASP A 19 8.79 10.90 -7.48
C ASP A 19 7.40 10.96 -8.14
N LYS A 20 6.33 10.83 -7.34
CA LYS A 20 4.95 10.91 -7.83
C LYS A 20 4.52 12.34 -8.18
N TRP A 21 4.87 13.29 -7.32
CA TRP A 21 4.55 14.72 -7.44
C TRP A 21 5.87 15.51 -7.44
N PRO A 22 6.52 15.68 -8.60
CA PRO A 22 7.85 16.30 -8.70
C PRO A 22 7.87 17.80 -8.38
N ASP A 23 6.70 18.42 -8.29
CA ASP A 23 6.54 19.82 -7.85
C ASP A 23 6.45 19.92 -6.31
N ALA A 24 6.34 18.78 -5.61
CA ALA A 24 6.28 18.75 -4.16
C ALA A 24 7.63 19.16 -3.53
N ASP A 25 7.55 19.88 -2.42
CA ASP A 25 8.68 20.45 -1.70
C ASP A 25 8.87 19.69 -0.38
N GLU A 26 10.10 19.25 -0.12
CA GLU A 26 10.44 18.45 1.06
C GLU A 26 10.19 19.23 2.37
N ASP A 27 10.45 20.55 2.39
CA ASP A 27 10.28 21.40 3.58
C ASP A 27 8.78 21.53 3.94
N GLU A 28 7.89 21.55 2.95
CA GLU A 28 6.43 21.49 3.18
C GLU A 28 6.00 20.10 3.69
N LEU A 29 6.56 19.03 3.13
CA LEU A 29 6.29 17.67 3.61
C LEU A 29 6.73 17.49 5.07
N GLU A 30 7.89 18.04 5.46
CA GLU A 30 8.35 18.05 6.86
C GLU A 30 7.37 18.77 7.78
N GLN A 31 6.81 19.91 7.36
CA GLN A 31 5.83 20.65 8.15
C GLN A 31 4.47 19.95 8.27
N ILE A 32 4.09 19.15 7.28
CA ILE A 32 2.86 18.37 7.28
C ILE A 32 2.87 17.27 8.35
N ASP A 33 4.05 16.73 8.70
CA ASP A 33 4.25 15.73 9.77
C ASP A 33 3.27 14.53 9.68
N GLY A 34 2.97 14.09 8.46
CA GLY A 34 2.05 12.98 8.21
C GLY A 34 0.59 13.27 8.55
N ASP A 35 0.18 14.53 8.71
CA ASP A 35 -1.24 14.90 8.81
C ASP A 35 -1.95 14.68 7.48
N GLN A 36 -2.94 13.78 7.49
CA GLN A 36 -3.68 13.40 6.29
C GLN A 36 -4.38 14.58 5.61
N ARG A 37 -4.95 15.49 6.40
CA ARG A 37 -5.79 16.56 5.85
C ARG A 37 -4.90 17.67 5.29
N ALA A 38 -3.79 17.97 5.96
CA ALA A 38 -2.78 18.88 5.47
C ALA A 38 -2.15 18.35 4.17
N PHE A 39 -1.78 17.07 4.12
CA PHE A 39 -1.25 16.46 2.90
C PHE A 39 -2.24 16.49 1.72
N ILE A 40 -3.51 16.13 1.95
CA ILE A 40 -4.53 16.20 0.89
C ILE A 40 -4.70 17.64 0.38
N THR A 41 -4.69 18.61 1.28
CA THR A 41 -4.82 20.03 0.91
C THR A 41 -3.61 20.49 0.10
N TYR A 42 -2.41 20.13 0.56
CA TYR A 42 -1.16 20.42 -0.12
C TYR A 42 -1.13 19.86 -1.54
N ILE A 43 -1.44 18.56 -1.72
CA ILE A 43 -1.48 17.94 -3.04
C ILE A 43 -2.57 18.58 -3.92
N ALA A 44 -3.75 18.89 -3.35
CA ALA A 44 -4.80 19.57 -4.11
C ALA A 44 -4.37 20.96 -4.61
N GLU A 45 -3.65 21.73 -3.80
CA GLU A 45 -3.09 23.02 -4.19
C GLU A 45 -1.98 22.85 -5.24
N LEU A 46 -1.13 21.84 -5.07
CA LEU A 46 -0.02 21.54 -5.96
C LEU A 46 -0.47 21.11 -7.36
N THR A 47 -1.51 20.28 -7.44
CA THR A 47 -2.05 19.77 -8.70
C THR A 47 -3.19 20.62 -9.26
N GLU A 48 -3.51 21.74 -8.62
CA GLU A 48 -4.68 22.59 -8.91
C GLU A 48 -6.00 21.78 -9.00
N ALA A 49 -6.13 20.74 -8.18
CA ALA A 49 -7.27 19.83 -8.17
C ALA A 49 -8.22 20.09 -7.00
N GLU A 50 -9.42 19.51 -7.07
CA GLU A 50 -10.32 19.52 -5.90
C GLU A 50 -9.77 18.58 -4.81
N PRO A 51 -9.98 18.90 -3.52
CA PRO A 51 -9.49 18.07 -2.41
C PRO A 51 -10.11 16.66 -2.38
N ALA A 52 -11.25 16.46 -3.04
CA ALA A 52 -11.85 15.14 -3.21
C ALA A 52 -11.04 14.27 -4.20
N ASP A 53 -10.62 14.84 -5.32
CA ASP A 53 -9.81 14.18 -6.34
C ASP A 53 -8.39 13.90 -5.82
N ALA A 54 -7.74 14.88 -5.18
CA ALA A 54 -6.43 14.69 -4.56
C ALA A 54 -6.44 13.56 -3.52
N ARG A 55 -7.51 13.47 -2.72
CA ARG A 55 -7.69 12.36 -1.77
C ARG A 55 -7.80 11.01 -2.48
N GLU A 56 -8.52 10.93 -3.59
CA GLU A 56 -8.65 9.70 -4.35
C GLU A 56 -7.31 9.29 -4.97
N GLU A 57 -6.58 10.24 -5.53
CA GLU A 57 -5.25 10.02 -6.10
C GLU A 57 -4.24 9.51 -5.04
N ILE A 58 -4.20 10.15 -3.87
CA ILE A 58 -3.37 9.69 -2.75
C ILE A 58 -3.77 8.27 -2.32
N ARG A 59 -5.07 7.96 -2.30
CA ARG A 59 -5.55 6.61 -1.94
C ARG A 59 -5.11 5.58 -2.98
N ASP A 60 -5.19 5.93 -4.26
CA ASP A 60 -4.79 5.06 -5.36
C ASP A 60 -3.28 4.80 -5.34
N TRP A 61 -2.48 5.86 -5.19
CA TRP A 61 -1.03 5.78 -5.02
C TRP A 61 -0.62 4.87 -3.84
N LEU A 62 -1.26 5.05 -2.67
CA LEU A 62 -1.05 4.20 -1.49
C LEU A 62 -1.50 2.73 -1.68
N SER A 63 -2.35 2.45 -2.66
CA SER A 63 -2.87 1.10 -2.92
C SER A 63 -2.22 0.40 -4.11
N GLY A 64 -1.56 1.14 -5.01
CA GLY A 64 -1.06 0.63 -6.29
C GLY A 64 0.45 0.84 -6.50
N GLU A 65 0.91 2.08 -6.42
CA GLU A 65 2.26 2.49 -6.88
C GLU A 65 3.32 2.53 -5.78
N LEU A 66 2.97 2.26 -4.52
CA LEU A 66 3.96 2.20 -3.45
C LEU A 66 5.01 1.12 -3.71
N PRO A 67 6.32 1.46 -3.72
CA PRO A 67 7.38 0.46 -3.73
C PRO A 67 7.19 -0.49 -2.55
N SER A 68 7.20 -1.79 -2.81
CA SER A 68 7.10 -2.82 -1.75
C SER A 68 8.17 -2.62 -0.67
N ASP A 69 9.27 -1.95 -0.99
CA ASP A 69 10.40 -1.65 -0.11
C ASP A 69 10.04 -0.70 1.05
N VAL A 70 9.18 0.30 0.82
CA VAL A 70 8.71 1.25 1.87
C VAL A 70 7.63 0.62 2.76
N VAL A 71 6.96 -0.41 2.25
CA VAL A 71 5.85 -1.10 2.89
C VAL A 71 6.27 -2.39 3.63
N MET A 72 7.42 -2.96 3.26
CA MET A 72 7.90 -4.28 3.69
C MET A 72 9.32 -4.25 4.26
N ASP A 73 9.76 -3.18 4.95
CA ASP A 73 11.04 -3.22 5.66
C ASP A 73 10.90 -4.01 6.98
N PRO A 74 11.71 -5.07 7.23
CA PRO A 74 11.65 -5.88 8.44
C PRO A 74 12.11 -5.15 9.73
N ARG A 75 12.62 -3.92 9.67
CA ARG A 75 12.79 -3.03 10.83
C ARG A 75 11.52 -2.23 11.14
N HIS A 76 10.53 -2.29 10.26
CA HIS A 76 9.22 -1.67 10.36
C HIS A 76 8.16 -2.76 10.63
N ASP A 77 8.24 -3.33 11.83
CA ASP A 77 7.30 -4.19 12.56
C ASP A 77 6.57 -5.35 11.83
N ASP A 78 6.84 -6.56 12.34
CA ASP A 78 6.24 -7.88 12.09
C ASP A 78 4.70 -7.95 12.14
N HIS A 79 4.01 -7.34 11.17
CA HIS A 79 2.54 -7.42 11.10
C HIS A 79 1.96 -7.77 9.72
N SER A 80 2.81 -7.92 8.69
CA SER A 80 2.37 -8.41 7.37
C SER A 80 2.02 -9.90 7.36
N ILE A 81 2.55 -10.71 8.30
CA ILE A 81 2.18 -12.12 8.48
C ILE A 81 0.89 -12.27 9.33
N ARG A 82 -0.08 -11.37 9.21
CA ARG A 82 -1.44 -11.61 9.74
C ARG A 82 -2.56 -11.28 8.77
N LEU A 83 -2.27 -10.67 7.63
CA LEU A 83 -3.27 -10.33 6.61
C LEU A 83 -3.20 -11.22 5.35
N SER A 84 -2.09 -11.92 5.09
CA SER A 84 -1.99 -12.90 4.00
C SER A 84 -2.81 -14.19 4.23
N GLY A 85 -3.48 -14.33 5.38
CA GLY A 85 -4.29 -15.51 5.72
C GLY A 85 -5.79 -15.38 5.49
N LYS A 86 -6.27 -14.33 4.79
CA LYS A 86 -7.71 -14.16 4.58
C LYS A 86 -8.08 -13.63 3.20
N TYR A 87 -7.68 -14.38 2.19
CA TYR A 87 -8.47 -14.48 0.96
C TYR A 87 -8.45 -15.93 0.46
N LEU A 88 -9.03 -16.83 1.25
CA LEU A 88 -9.62 -18.05 0.72
C LEU A 88 -11.05 -17.69 0.33
N PRO A 89 -11.45 -17.83 -0.95
CA PRO A 89 -12.86 -17.77 -1.30
C PRO A 89 -13.60 -18.85 -0.51
N GLU A 90 -14.79 -18.50 -0.02
CA GLU A 90 -15.71 -19.44 0.63
C GLU A 90 -16.12 -20.54 -0.38
N GLY A 91 -15.43 -21.68 -0.34
CA GLY A 91 -15.81 -22.86 -1.15
C GLY A 91 -14.71 -23.85 -1.56
N GLU A 92 -13.42 -23.58 -1.31
CA GLU A 92 -12.37 -24.57 -1.60
C GLU A 92 -12.04 -25.39 -0.35
N ASP A 93 -12.61 -26.60 -0.30
CA ASP A 93 -12.23 -27.67 0.62
C ASP A 93 -10.92 -28.28 0.10
N GLU A 94 -9.83 -28.09 0.84
CA GLU A 94 -8.46 -28.48 0.48
C GLU A 94 -8.23 -30.01 0.60
N SER A 95 -9.26 -30.83 0.39
CA SER A 95 -9.22 -32.27 0.66
C SER A 95 -10.09 -33.11 -0.28
N ASP A 96 -10.03 -32.91 -1.61
CA ASP A 96 -10.34 -33.99 -2.57
C ASP A 96 -9.96 -33.65 -4.03
N ASP A 97 -8.71 -33.89 -4.48
CA ASP A 97 -8.43 -34.30 -5.88
C ASP A 97 -6.98 -34.80 -6.11
N ASP A 98 -6.40 -35.60 -5.21
CA ASP A 98 -5.14 -36.32 -5.52
C ASP A 98 -5.38 -37.63 -6.31
N SER A 99 -6.63 -37.92 -6.70
CA SER A 99 -6.98 -39.19 -7.35
C SER A 99 -6.94 -39.17 -8.88
N ARG A 100 -6.47 -38.08 -9.52
CA ARG A 100 -6.59 -37.94 -10.98
C ARG A 100 -5.32 -38.12 -11.80
N PHE A 101 -4.18 -38.39 -11.17
CA PHE A 101 -2.95 -38.73 -11.89
C PHE A 101 -2.26 -39.96 -11.30
N GLY A 102 -2.42 -41.11 -11.96
CA GLY A 102 -1.56 -42.27 -11.77
C GLY A 102 -2.28 -43.61 -11.62
N ASP A 103 -3.01 -44.06 -12.64
CA ASP A 103 -3.13 -45.50 -12.88
C ASP A 103 -2.74 -45.75 -14.34
N ASP A 104 -1.43 -45.94 -14.54
CA ASP A 104 -0.91 -46.71 -15.67
C ASP A 104 -0.09 -47.85 -15.05
N ARG A 105 -0.56 -49.09 -15.30
CA ARG A 105 0.06 -50.42 -15.10
C ARG A 105 -0.13 -51.09 -13.73
N GLU A 106 -0.41 -52.40 -13.62
CA GLU A 106 -0.15 -53.56 -14.49
C GLU A 106 -0.87 -54.78 -13.86
N GLU A 107 -1.68 -55.56 -14.59
CA GLU A 107 -1.87 -57.03 -14.40
C GLU A 107 -2.22 -57.70 -15.75
#